data_AF-A0A6M3M4N5-F1
#
_entry.id   AF-A0A6M3M4N5-F1
#
_cell.length_a   1.000
_cell.length_b   1.000
_cell.length_c   1.000
_cell.angle_alpha   90.00
_cell.angle_beta   90.00
_cell.angle_gamma   90.00
#
_symmetry.space_group_name_H-M   'P 1'
#
loop_
_entity.id
_entity.type
_entity.pdbx_description
1 polymer ?
#
loop_
_entity_poly.entity_id
_entity_poly.type
_entity_poly.pdbx_seq_one_letter_code
_entity_poly.pdbx_strand_id
1 'polypeptide(L)'
;MEREYQEAKAINFSFSYYEKGLQIVPTSATITIYDNGGGATLAATAMTVSAAGTLTYTLALASVVKKKNYRVDIAYIYNTVTYNQSYLYDVVSVPLRCQVSDDDLFIYVNELRNNVKELSQRTTALGNTSTLTASGLTTDKRDYKGGYLDIFIETSDTASVIHKARITAYDTATGTMTFTPAYTAAIASGTTITIRPSFQNIIDTAFNSHVIKDIRNKVGIAGGYIDSTITNNMTIYKALEMYCFAQVESENDKWDVRQKNFRQNYVDELTKLSEPYDRDENGNISDSEDDMRPSFMNIGLTR
;
A
#
# COMPACT_ATOMS: atom_id res chain seq x y z
N MET A 1 -14.67 4.87 -9.10
CA MET A 1 -14.94 5.20 -7.69
C MET A 1 -13.89 4.48 -6.87
N GLU A 2 -13.03 5.21 -6.17
CA GLU A 2 -12.01 4.63 -5.28
C GLU A 2 -12.68 4.02 -4.05
N ARG A 3 -12.09 2.94 -3.51
CA ARG A 3 -12.64 2.17 -2.40
C ARG A 3 -11.62 2.01 -1.29
N GLU A 4 -12.01 2.34 -0.08
CA GLU A 4 -11.15 2.22 1.11
C GLU A 4 -11.59 1.08 2.03
N TYR A 5 -10.63 0.54 2.79
CA TYR A 5 -10.85 -0.48 3.82
C TYR A 5 -10.63 0.13 5.19
N GLN A 6 -11.63 -0.02 6.06
CA GLN A 6 -11.57 0.56 7.40
C GLN A 6 -11.72 -0.55 8.44
N GLU A 7 -10.79 -0.59 9.40
CA GLU A 7 -10.92 -1.46 10.58
C GLU A 7 -12.14 -1.03 11.40
N ALA A 8 -12.76 -1.94 12.14
CA ALA A 8 -13.85 -1.65 13.09
C ALA A 8 -13.35 -0.84 14.31
N LYS A 9 -12.87 0.37 14.03
CA LYS A 9 -12.43 1.44 14.93
C LYS A 9 -13.14 2.72 14.52
N ALA A 10 -12.92 3.82 15.23
CA ALA A 10 -13.36 5.13 14.76
C ALA A 10 -12.77 5.37 13.35
N ILE A 11 -13.63 5.66 12.37
CA ILE A 11 -13.23 5.82 10.98
C ILE A 11 -12.97 7.31 10.74
N ASN A 12 -11.77 7.65 10.30
CA ASN A 12 -11.39 9.02 9.98
C ASN A 12 -11.47 9.24 8.47
N PHE A 13 -12.46 10.01 8.03
CA PHE A 13 -12.55 10.47 6.66
C PHE A 13 -11.70 11.74 6.51
N SER A 14 -10.84 11.76 5.50
CA SER A 14 -10.02 12.91 5.13
C SER A 14 -10.09 13.11 3.62
N PHE A 15 -10.54 14.28 3.18
CA PHE A 15 -10.67 14.62 1.77
C PHE A 15 -10.01 15.97 1.47
N SER A 16 -9.42 16.11 0.29
CA SER A 16 -8.88 17.37 -0.20
C SER A 16 -9.22 17.48 -1.68
N TYR A 17 -9.77 18.62 -2.09
CA TYR A 17 -10.09 18.87 -3.49
C TYR A 17 -9.01 19.74 -4.15
N TYR A 18 -8.70 19.40 -5.40
CA TYR A 18 -7.73 20.11 -6.20
C TYR A 18 -8.38 20.59 -7.50
N GLU A 19 -8.20 21.87 -7.82
CA GLU A 19 -8.55 22.43 -9.12
C GLU A 19 -7.26 22.91 -9.81
N LYS A 20 -7.00 22.42 -11.02
CA LYS A 20 -5.79 22.76 -11.80
C LYS A 20 -4.48 22.57 -11.01
N GLY A 21 -4.43 21.52 -10.19
CA GLY A 21 -3.26 21.19 -9.36
C GLY A 21 -3.11 22.01 -8.09
N LEU A 22 -4.02 22.95 -7.81
CA LEU A 22 -4.03 23.73 -6.56
C LEU A 22 -5.11 23.20 -5.62
N GLN A 23 -4.75 22.99 -4.35
CA GLN A 23 -5.72 22.63 -3.32
C GLN A 23 -6.63 23.82 -3.06
N ILE A 24 -7.94 23.59 -3.11
CA ILE A 24 -8.92 24.63 -2.75
C ILE A 24 -9.29 24.51 -1.28
N VAL A 25 -9.77 25.62 -0.70
CA VAL A 25 -10.34 25.66 0.64
C VAL A 25 -11.86 25.86 0.52
N PRO A 26 -12.68 24.81 0.71
CA PRO A 26 -14.14 24.95 0.72
C PRO A 26 -14.62 25.87 1.85
N THR A 27 -15.76 26.52 1.69
CA THR A 27 -16.35 27.34 2.76
C THR A 27 -17.07 26.49 3.80
N SER A 28 -17.63 25.35 3.37
CA SER A 28 -18.33 24.39 4.23
C SER A 28 -18.39 23.03 3.56
N ALA A 29 -18.58 21.98 4.36
CA ALA A 29 -18.82 20.64 3.84
C ALA A 29 -19.69 19.80 4.78
N THR A 30 -20.42 18.85 4.19
CA THR A 30 -21.22 17.85 4.89
C THR A 30 -20.91 16.45 4.39
N ILE A 31 -20.96 15.47 5.28
CA ILE A 31 -20.85 14.04 4.98
C ILE A 31 -22.18 13.34 5.26
N THR A 32 -22.58 12.44 4.38
CA THR A 32 -23.72 11.53 4.55
C THR A 32 -23.24 10.11 4.31
N ILE A 33 -23.64 9.17 5.17
CA ILE A 33 -23.23 7.77 5.07
C ILE A 33 -24.48 6.92 4.86
N TYR A 34 -24.42 6.05 3.87
CA TYR A 34 -25.46 5.09 3.53
C TYR A 34 -24.96 3.67 3.71
N ASP A 35 -25.83 2.81 4.21
CA ASP A 35 -25.60 1.37 4.16
C ASP A 35 -25.73 0.81 2.73
N ASN A 36 -25.48 -0.48 2.58
CA ASN A 36 -25.60 -1.17 1.30
C ASN A 36 -27.04 -1.25 0.74
N GLY A 37 -28.07 -0.97 1.56
CA GLY A 37 -29.46 -0.90 1.15
C GLY A 37 -29.86 0.50 0.69
N GLY A 38 -28.96 1.49 0.80
CA GLY A 38 -29.23 2.89 0.51
C GLY A 38 -29.89 3.64 1.66
N GLY A 39 -30.05 3.02 2.84
CA GLY A 39 -30.51 3.68 4.05
C GLY A 39 -29.41 4.54 4.66
N ALA A 40 -29.72 5.79 5.00
CA ALA A 40 -28.75 6.67 5.65
C ALA A 40 -28.46 6.18 7.09
N THR A 41 -27.24 5.76 7.35
CA THR A 41 -26.73 5.42 8.69
C THR A 41 -26.18 6.64 9.42
N LEU A 42 -25.75 7.65 8.65
CA LEU A 42 -25.43 8.98 9.14
C LEU A 42 -26.12 10.00 8.22
N ALA A 43 -27.01 10.80 8.79
CA ALA A 43 -27.60 11.94 8.09
C ALA A 43 -26.53 13.02 7.79
N ALA A 44 -26.82 13.92 6.87
CA ALA A 44 -25.91 15.00 6.48
C ALA A 44 -25.38 15.76 7.72
N THR A 45 -24.09 15.58 8.00
CA THR A 45 -23.42 16.09 9.19
C THR A 45 -22.25 16.97 8.77
N ALA A 46 -22.05 18.09 9.45
CA ALA A 46 -20.97 19.01 9.13
C ALA A 46 -19.59 18.34 9.30
N MET A 47 -18.72 18.54 8.30
CA MET A 47 -17.31 18.19 8.39
C MET A 47 -16.49 19.38 8.90
N THR A 48 -15.34 19.12 9.49
CA THR A 48 -14.36 20.16 9.81
C THR A 48 -13.61 20.55 8.54
N VAL A 49 -13.47 21.85 8.26
CA VAL A 49 -12.64 22.37 7.17
C VAL A 49 -11.37 22.98 7.75
N SER A 50 -10.20 22.42 7.44
CA SER A 50 -8.93 22.99 7.88
C SER A 50 -8.57 24.25 7.08
N ALA A 51 -7.68 25.10 7.63
CA ALA A 51 -7.16 26.25 6.91
C ALA A 51 -6.41 25.90 5.60
N ALA A 52 -5.92 24.65 5.50
CA ALA A 52 -5.29 24.12 4.29
C ALA A 52 -6.31 23.55 3.28
N GLY A 53 -7.60 23.50 3.61
CA GLY A 53 -8.64 22.96 2.73
C GLY A 53 -8.85 21.45 2.84
N THR A 54 -8.36 20.82 3.90
CA THR A 54 -8.63 19.40 4.20
C THR A 54 -9.94 19.28 4.97
N LEU A 55 -10.87 18.49 4.43
CA LEU A 55 -12.14 18.15 5.05
C LEU A 55 -11.97 16.91 5.93
N THR A 56 -12.35 16.98 7.20
CA THR A 56 -12.26 15.83 8.11
C THR A 56 -13.56 15.54 8.85
N TYR A 57 -13.83 14.25 9.05
CA TYR A 57 -14.91 13.77 9.91
C TYR A 57 -14.52 12.43 10.53
N THR A 58 -14.81 12.26 11.82
CA THR A 58 -14.58 11.00 12.54
C THR A 58 -15.93 10.35 12.83
N LEU A 59 -16.19 9.20 12.20
CA LEU A 59 -17.34 8.36 12.52
C LEU A 59 -17.05 7.59 13.80
N ALA A 60 -17.88 7.80 14.82
CA ALA A 60 -17.75 7.13 16.11
C ALA A 60 -17.89 5.61 15.96
N LEU A 61 -17.11 4.85 16.74
CA LEU A 61 -17.09 3.38 16.72
C LEU A 61 -18.49 2.76 16.89
N ALA A 62 -19.36 3.36 17.71
CA ALA A 62 -20.72 2.86 17.93
C ALA A 62 -21.58 2.83 16.65
N SER A 63 -21.24 3.62 15.64
CA SER A 63 -21.93 3.69 14.35
C SER A 63 -21.29 2.79 13.28
N VAL A 64 -20.21 2.09 13.61
CA VAL A 64 -19.43 1.28 12.67
C VAL A 64 -19.89 -0.17 12.75
N VAL A 65 -20.78 -0.56 11.84
CA VAL A 65 -21.22 -1.94 11.69
C VAL A 65 -20.44 -2.61 10.55
N LYS A 66 -19.88 -3.80 10.81
CA LYS A 66 -19.14 -4.57 9.80
C LYS A 66 -20.06 -4.94 8.64
N LYS A 67 -19.80 -4.37 7.45
CA LYS A 67 -20.60 -4.60 6.23
C LYS A 67 -19.81 -4.16 4.99
N LYS A 68 -20.19 -4.71 3.84
CA LYS A 68 -19.70 -4.31 2.51
C LYS A 68 -20.51 -3.12 1.97
N ASN A 69 -19.91 -2.40 1.03
CA ASN A 69 -20.58 -1.45 0.14
C ASN A 69 -21.29 -0.30 0.86
N TYR A 70 -20.69 0.25 1.91
CA TYR A 70 -21.15 1.55 2.41
C TYR A 70 -20.86 2.62 1.37
N ARG A 71 -21.76 3.60 1.24
CA ARG A 71 -21.54 4.79 0.41
C ARG A 71 -21.36 6.00 1.31
N VAL A 72 -20.32 6.77 1.06
CA VAL A 72 -20.10 8.10 1.65
C VAL A 72 -20.32 9.13 0.56
N ASP A 73 -21.26 10.04 0.79
CA ASP A 73 -21.47 11.21 -0.04
C ASP A 73 -20.97 12.44 0.71
N ILE A 74 -20.04 13.16 0.09
CA ILE A 74 -19.48 14.43 0.58
C ILE A 74 -20.02 15.54 -0.32
N ALA A 75 -20.72 16.49 0.28
CA ALA A 75 -21.13 17.73 -0.37
C ALA A 75 -20.32 18.88 0.20
N TYR A 76 -19.67 19.68 -0.64
CA TYR A 76 -18.91 20.85 -0.20
C TYR A 76 -19.22 22.08 -1.06
N ILE A 77 -19.09 23.26 -0.45
CA ILE A 77 -19.38 24.54 -1.10
C ILE A 77 -18.05 25.26 -1.39
N TYR A 78 -17.86 25.67 -2.64
CA TYR A 78 -16.75 26.52 -3.06
C TYR A 78 -17.27 27.58 -4.03
N ASN A 79 -16.95 28.85 -3.78
CA ASN A 79 -17.46 30.00 -4.55
C ASN A 79 -18.98 29.95 -4.76
N THR A 80 -19.74 29.64 -3.71
CA THR A 80 -21.23 29.49 -3.72
C THR A 80 -21.78 28.35 -4.57
N VAL A 81 -20.93 27.51 -5.17
CA VAL A 81 -21.30 26.31 -5.91
C VAL A 81 -21.14 25.09 -5.03
N THR A 82 -22.16 24.22 -5.00
CA THR A 82 -22.11 22.93 -4.30
C THR A 82 -21.59 21.85 -5.22
N TYR A 83 -20.58 21.13 -4.76
CA TYR A 83 -19.99 19.97 -5.42
C TYR A 83 -20.27 18.71 -4.60
N ASN A 84 -20.57 17.60 -5.27
CA ASN A 84 -20.82 16.32 -4.64
C ASN A 84 -19.75 15.30 -5.06
N GLN A 85 -19.30 14.50 -4.11
CA GLN A 85 -18.38 13.38 -4.33
C GLN A 85 -18.91 12.15 -3.60
N SER A 86 -18.82 11.00 -4.25
CA SER A 86 -19.28 9.73 -3.70
C SER A 86 -18.15 8.71 -3.68
N TYR A 87 -18.01 8.05 -2.55
CA TYR A 87 -17.03 6.99 -2.31
C TYR A 87 -17.73 5.74 -1.80
N LEU A 88 -17.14 4.58 -2.08
CA LEU A 88 -17.56 3.33 -1.45
C LEU A 88 -16.49 2.91 -0.45
N TYR A 89 -16.90 2.32 0.66
CA TYR A 89 -15.96 1.72 1.61
C TYR A 89 -16.54 0.46 2.24
N ASP A 90 -15.65 -0.41 2.70
CA ASP A 90 -16.00 -1.65 3.40
C ASP A 90 -15.50 -1.55 4.86
N VAL A 91 -16.34 -1.96 5.81
CA VAL A 91 -15.97 -2.06 7.24
C VAL A 91 -15.60 -3.50 7.54
N VAL A 92 -14.35 -3.74 7.92
CA VAL A 92 -13.78 -5.08 8.13
C VAL A 92 -13.27 -5.25 9.56
N SER A 93 -13.17 -6.50 10.03
CA SER A 93 -12.58 -6.79 11.34
C SER A 93 -11.09 -6.45 11.38
N VAL A 94 -10.35 -6.88 10.35
CA VAL A 94 -8.91 -6.65 10.21
C VAL A 94 -8.65 -6.37 8.73
N PRO A 95 -8.04 -5.23 8.37
CA PRO A 95 -7.66 -4.98 6.99
C PRO A 95 -6.53 -5.93 6.58
N LEU A 96 -6.61 -6.47 5.36
CA LEU A 96 -5.48 -7.17 4.77
C LEU A 96 -4.30 -6.20 4.65
N ARG A 97 -3.12 -6.66 5.05
CA ARG A 97 -1.88 -5.89 4.96
C ARG A 97 -0.89 -6.66 4.09
N CYS A 98 -0.21 -5.95 3.21
CA CYS A 98 0.93 -6.50 2.51
C CYS A 98 2.05 -6.74 3.52
N GLN A 99 2.52 -7.99 3.63
CA GLN A 99 3.71 -8.34 4.41
C GLN A 99 4.91 -8.66 3.53
N VAL A 100 4.73 -8.62 2.20
CA VAL A 100 5.75 -8.94 1.21
C VAL A 100 6.78 -7.83 1.12
N SER A 101 8.03 -8.23 1.02
CA SER A 101 9.21 -7.39 0.88
C SER A 101 10.04 -7.79 -0.34
N ASP A 102 11.05 -6.98 -0.66
CA ASP A 102 11.99 -7.27 -1.76
C ASP A 102 12.71 -8.61 -1.56
N ASP A 103 13.07 -8.96 -0.32
CA ASP A 103 13.74 -10.23 -0.01
C ASP A 103 12.86 -11.44 -0.37
N ASP A 104 11.54 -11.33 -0.23
CA ASP A 104 10.61 -12.40 -0.65
C ASP A 104 10.61 -12.59 -2.17
N LEU A 105 10.74 -11.50 -2.94
CA LEU A 105 10.87 -11.61 -4.40
C LEU A 105 12.20 -12.26 -4.81
N PHE A 106 13.28 -11.97 -4.06
CA PHE A 106 14.63 -12.48 -4.35
C PHE A 106 14.76 -13.99 -4.13
N ILE A 107 13.89 -14.59 -3.30
CA ILE A 107 13.81 -16.06 -3.15
C ILE A 107 13.46 -16.72 -4.48
N TYR A 108 12.58 -16.11 -5.28
CA TYR A 108 12.11 -16.66 -6.55
C TYR A 108 12.97 -16.25 -7.75
N VAL A 109 13.45 -15.00 -7.74
CA VAL A 109 14.29 -14.47 -8.84
C VAL A 109 15.51 -13.78 -8.24
N ASN A 110 16.53 -14.58 -7.92
CA ASN A 110 17.78 -14.08 -7.31
C ASN A 110 18.50 -13.03 -8.17
N GLU A 111 18.33 -13.08 -9.50
CA GLU A 111 18.88 -12.08 -10.44
C GLU A 111 18.39 -10.66 -10.14
N LEU A 112 17.21 -10.48 -9.53
CA LEU A 112 16.71 -9.17 -9.15
C LEU A 112 17.61 -8.48 -8.13
N ARG A 113 18.33 -9.23 -7.30
CA ARG A 113 19.28 -8.68 -6.33
C ARG A 113 20.42 -7.93 -7.01
N ASN A 114 20.76 -8.32 -8.25
CA ASN A 114 21.89 -7.80 -9.02
C ASN A 114 21.46 -6.93 -10.23
N ASN A 115 20.21 -7.03 -10.68
CA ASN A 115 19.67 -6.30 -11.83
C ASN A 115 18.98 -4.98 -11.47
N VAL A 116 18.96 -4.60 -10.19
CA VAL A 116 18.49 -3.26 -9.83
C VAL A 116 19.47 -2.26 -10.41
N LYS A 117 18.97 -1.30 -11.22
CA LYS A 117 19.78 -0.23 -11.78
C LYS A 117 20.53 0.48 -10.65
N GLU A 118 21.82 0.18 -10.53
CA GLU A 118 22.71 0.80 -9.56
C GLU A 118 22.86 2.27 -9.94
N LEU A 119 22.31 3.15 -9.10
CA LEU A 119 22.50 4.58 -9.26
C LEU A 119 23.73 4.97 -8.45
N SER A 120 24.86 5.11 -9.14
CA SER A 120 26.05 5.73 -8.57
C SER A 120 25.84 7.24 -8.51
N GLN A 121 25.81 7.79 -7.30
CA GLN A 121 25.66 9.23 -7.07
C GLN A 121 26.75 9.73 -6.13
N ARG A 122 26.99 11.05 -6.14
CA ARG A 122 27.82 11.70 -5.11
C ARG A 122 26.93 12.39 -4.09
N THR A 123 27.26 12.24 -2.80
CA THR A 123 26.62 13.01 -1.73
C THR A 123 26.89 14.50 -1.93
N THR A 124 25.88 15.34 -1.70
CA THR A 124 25.97 16.79 -1.91
C THR A 124 25.85 17.62 -0.64
N ALA A 125 25.40 17.01 0.45
CA ALA A 125 25.40 17.60 1.78
C ALA A 125 26.17 16.69 2.76
N LEU A 126 26.65 17.27 3.85
CA LEU A 126 27.17 16.51 4.99
C LEU A 126 26.04 15.63 5.53
N GLY A 127 26.08 14.33 5.21
CA GLY A 127 25.16 13.37 5.77
C GLY A 127 25.43 13.23 7.26
N ASN A 128 24.38 13.19 8.08
CA ASN A 128 24.54 12.72 9.45
C ASN A 128 24.72 11.18 9.42
N THR A 129 24.69 10.55 10.58
CA THR A 129 24.89 9.09 10.68
C THR A 129 23.76 8.27 10.09
N SER A 130 22.58 8.84 9.82
CA SER A 130 21.37 8.08 9.45
C SER A 130 20.61 8.64 8.25
N THR A 131 21.09 9.74 7.68
CA THR A 131 20.50 10.41 6.52
C THR A 131 21.57 10.92 5.58
N LEU A 132 21.25 10.95 4.31
CA LEU A 132 22.10 11.54 3.29
C LEU A 132 21.25 12.22 2.21
N THR A 133 21.82 13.25 1.58
CA THR A 133 21.21 13.94 0.44
C THR A 133 22.13 13.79 -0.77
N ALA A 134 21.59 13.31 -1.88
CA ALA A 134 22.34 13.13 -3.12
C ALA A 134 21.67 13.89 -4.26
N SER A 135 22.46 14.60 -5.06
CA SER A 135 21.96 15.30 -6.24
C SER A 135 21.46 14.31 -7.29
N GLY A 136 20.38 14.64 -7.98
CA GLY A 136 19.90 13.85 -9.13
C GLY A 136 18.97 12.69 -8.81
N LEU A 137 18.57 12.51 -7.54
CA LEU A 137 17.54 11.52 -7.14
C LEU A 137 16.11 12.04 -7.27
N THR A 138 15.84 12.98 -8.17
CA THR A 138 14.53 13.65 -8.31
C THR A 138 13.39 12.76 -8.83
N THR A 139 13.58 11.45 -8.92
CA THR A 139 12.54 10.49 -9.29
C THR A 139 11.70 10.06 -8.09
N ASP A 140 10.49 9.56 -8.39
CA ASP A 140 9.39 9.24 -7.48
C ASP A 140 9.82 8.62 -6.14
N LYS A 141 9.26 9.09 -5.03
CA LYS A 141 9.58 8.60 -3.66
C LYS A 141 9.47 7.10 -3.50
N ARG A 142 8.63 6.47 -4.31
CA ARG A 142 8.30 5.04 -4.23
C ARG A 142 9.43 4.15 -4.75
N ASP A 143 10.37 4.70 -5.50
CA ASP A 143 11.48 3.91 -6.07
C ASP A 143 12.59 3.66 -5.02
N TYR A 144 12.63 4.42 -3.93
CA TYR A 144 13.73 4.36 -2.96
C TYR A 144 13.33 3.83 -1.58
N LYS A 145 12.09 4.06 -1.13
CA LYS A 145 11.65 3.56 0.19
C LYS A 145 11.56 2.03 0.18
N GLY A 146 12.25 1.39 1.13
CA GLY A 146 12.33 -0.07 1.24
C GLY A 146 13.57 -0.66 0.56
N GLY A 147 14.25 0.12 -0.29
CA GLY A 147 15.40 -0.30 -1.09
C GLY A 147 16.69 -0.39 -0.28
N TYR A 148 17.76 -0.77 -0.96
CA TYR A 148 19.07 -0.97 -0.34
C TYR A 148 20.02 0.15 -0.77
N LEU A 149 20.82 0.60 0.19
CA LEU A 149 21.88 1.57 0.00
C LEU A 149 23.21 0.87 0.31
N ASP A 150 24.07 0.79 -0.69
CA ASP A 150 25.47 0.45 -0.49
C ASP A 150 26.28 1.76 -0.53
N ILE A 151 26.81 2.16 0.62
CA ILE A 151 27.65 3.35 0.73
C ILE A 151 29.10 2.91 0.48
N PHE A 152 29.68 3.39 -0.61
CA PHE A 152 31.06 3.13 -0.98
C PHE A 152 31.93 4.32 -0.59
N ILE A 153 32.52 4.26 0.59
CA ILE A 153 33.45 5.30 1.01
C ILE A 153 34.83 4.96 0.45
N GLU A 154 35.23 5.66 -0.61
CA GLU A 154 36.63 5.67 -1.07
C GLU A 154 37.46 6.41 -0.02
N THR A 155 38.16 5.65 0.82
CA THR A 155 39.24 6.19 1.65
C THR A 155 40.51 6.25 0.80
N SER A 156 41.26 7.35 0.89
CA SER A 156 42.48 7.58 0.10
C SER A 156 43.60 6.56 0.34
N ASP A 157 43.45 5.68 1.33
CA ASP A 157 44.34 4.55 1.58
C ASP A 157 43.51 3.30 1.84
N THR A 158 43.75 2.30 0.99
CA THR A 158 43.46 0.85 1.12
C THR A 158 42.20 0.41 1.90
N ALA A 159 41.24 -0.11 1.13
CA ALA A 159 39.99 -0.80 1.48
C ALA A 159 38.73 0.11 1.53
N SER A 160 37.98 0.13 0.44
CA SER A 160 36.61 0.66 0.41
C SER A 160 35.76 -0.08 1.43
N VAL A 161 35.27 0.65 2.44
CA VAL A 161 34.29 0.10 3.38
C VAL A 161 32.92 0.20 2.70
N ILE A 162 32.31 -0.97 2.44
CA ILE A 162 30.93 -1.04 1.96
C ILE A 162 30.02 -1.07 3.18
N HIS A 163 29.41 0.07 3.51
CA HIS A 163 28.33 0.09 4.49
C HIS A 163 27.02 -0.26 3.79
N LYS A 164 26.37 -1.34 4.21
CA LYS A 164 25.07 -1.76 3.70
C LYS A 164 23.99 -1.28 4.65
N ALA A 165 23.07 -0.46 4.15
CA ALA A 165 21.92 0.01 4.91
C ALA A 165 20.63 -0.13 4.09
N ARG A 166 19.51 -0.24 4.78
CA ARG A 166 18.18 -0.21 4.19
C ARG A 166 17.62 1.20 4.25
N ILE A 167 17.05 1.68 3.15
CA ILE A 167 16.39 2.99 3.09
C ILE A 167 15.00 2.86 3.74
N THR A 168 14.79 3.56 4.85
CA THR A 168 13.55 3.53 5.65
C THR A 168 12.58 4.66 5.29
N ALA A 169 13.11 5.79 4.82
CA ALA A 169 12.33 6.92 4.37
C ALA A 169 13.06 7.68 3.26
N TYR A 170 12.28 8.38 2.44
CA TYR A 170 12.80 9.27 1.40
C TYR A 170 11.93 10.51 1.27
N ASP A 171 12.56 11.68 1.29
CA ASP A 171 11.92 12.97 1.08
C ASP A 171 12.23 13.47 -0.33
N THR A 172 11.21 13.47 -1.20
CA THR A 172 11.32 13.95 -2.59
C THR A 172 11.57 15.44 -2.71
N ALA A 173 11.16 16.25 -1.72
CA ALA A 173 11.35 17.70 -1.80
C ALA A 173 12.83 18.07 -1.63
N THR A 174 13.54 17.32 -0.78
CA THR A 174 14.94 17.57 -0.45
C THR A 174 15.91 16.58 -1.09
N GLY A 175 15.43 15.45 -1.60
CA GLY A 175 16.27 14.34 -2.07
C GLY A 175 16.99 13.61 -0.93
N THR A 176 16.43 13.66 0.29
CA THR A 176 17.06 13.11 1.49
C THR A 176 16.56 11.69 1.77
N MET A 177 17.48 10.73 1.85
CA MET A 177 17.22 9.36 2.28
C MET A 177 17.54 9.19 3.76
N THR A 178 16.66 8.49 4.48
CA THR A 178 16.92 7.97 5.84
C THR A 178 17.19 6.48 5.74
N PHE A 179 18.19 5.97 6.45
CA PHE A 179 18.59 4.56 6.37
C PHE A 179 18.91 3.95 7.73
N THR A 180 18.78 2.62 7.81
CA THR A 180 19.12 1.80 8.98
C THR A 180 19.86 0.52 8.58
N PRO A 181 20.90 0.07 9.30
CA PRO A 181 21.48 0.71 10.47
C PRO A 181 22.18 2.04 10.13
N ALA A 182 22.19 2.95 11.11
CA ALA A 182 22.96 4.19 11.02
C ALA A 182 24.46 3.86 10.90
N TYR A 183 25.17 4.67 10.11
CA TYR A 183 26.61 4.63 10.03
C TYR A 183 27.23 5.21 11.30
N THR A 184 28.43 4.77 11.67
CA THR A 184 29.07 5.18 12.94
C THR A 184 29.61 6.61 12.89
N ALA A 185 29.94 7.11 11.70
CA ALA A 185 30.43 8.47 11.47
C ALA A 185 29.49 9.24 10.54
N ALA A 186 29.62 10.56 10.51
CA ALA A 186 28.96 11.38 9.49
C ALA A 186 29.52 11.04 8.10
N ILE A 187 28.64 10.95 7.10
CA ILE A 187 29.06 10.68 5.73
C ILE A 187 29.53 12.00 5.11
N ALA A 188 30.77 12.03 4.64
CA ALA A 188 31.34 13.22 4.04
C ALA A 188 30.60 13.61 2.75
N SER A 189 30.63 14.91 2.42
CA SER A 189 30.19 15.37 1.10
C SER A 189 31.15 14.85 0.03
N GLY A 190 30.62 14.52 -1.15
CA GLY A 190 31.39 13.98 -2.27
C GLY A 190 31.64 12.47 -2.21
N THR A 191 31.19 11.78 -1.16
CA THR A 191 31.22 10.31 -1.06
C THR A 191 30.38 9.69 -2.18
N THR A 192 30.95 8.70 -2.86
CA THR A 192 30.23 7.90 -3.86
C THR A 192 29.28 6.94 -3.14
N ILE A 193 28.04 6.89 -3.58
CA ILE A 193 27.04 5.96 -3.07
C ILE A 193 26.44 5.19 -4.22
N THR A 194 26.16 3.92 -3.99
CA THR A 194 25.41 3.08 -4.91
C THR A 194 24.06 2.78 -4.30
N ILE A 195 23.02 3.23 -4.97
CA ILE A 195 21.65 3.03 -4.52
C ILE A 195 21.05 1.91 -5.36
N ARG A 196 20.46 0.94 -4.68
CA ARG A 196 19.64 -0.12 -5.26
C ARG A 196 18.17 0.19 -4.93
N PRO A 197 17.42 0.77 -5.90
CA PRO A 197 15.97 0.94 -5.81
C PRO A 197 15.20 -0.26 -5.24
N SER A 198 14.07 0.03 -4.61
CA SER A 198 13.18 -0.99 -4.07
C SER A 198 12.21 -1.51 -5.12
N PHE A 199 11.73 -2.74 -4.94
CA PHE A 199 10.56 -3.25 -5.66
C PHE A 199 9.25 -2.91 -4.95
N GLN A 200 9.30 -2.18 -3.82
CA GLN A 200 8.12 -1.85 -3.01
C GLN A 200 6.98 -1.23 -3.81
N ASN A 201 7.25 -0.36 -4.79
CA ASN A 201 6.19 0.21 -5.63
C ASN A 201 5.43 -0.85 -6.43
N ILE A 202 6.15 -1.82 -7.01
CA ILE A 202 5.54 -2.92 -7.75
C ILE A 202 4.80 -3.86 -6.79
N ILE A 203 5.37 -4.14 -5.61
CA ILE A 203 4.72 -4.94 -4.55
C ILE A 203 3.42 -4.27 -4.10
N ASP A 204 3.45 -2.97 -3.80
CA ASP A 204 2.28 -2.21 -3.37
C ASP A 204 1.23 -2.14 -4.47
N THR A 205 1.64 -2.00 -5.73
CA THR A 205 0.72 -2.00 -6.87
C THR A 205 0.08 -3.37 -7.06
N ALA A 206 0.88 -4.44 -7.00
CA ALA A 206 0.40 -5.81 -7.06
C ALA A 206 -0.63 -6.11 -5.96
N PHE A 207 -0.32 -5.72 -4.72
CA PHE A 207 -1.21 -5.93 -3.58
C PHE A 207 -2.50 -5.10 -3.69
N ASN A 208 -2.37 -3.77 -3.78
CA ASN A 208 -3.51 -2.86 -3.68
C ASN A 208 -4.41 -2.86 -4.93
N SER A 209 -3.84 -3.06 -6.13
CA SER A 209 -4.57 -2.92 -7.39
C SER A 209 -5.05 -4.24 -7.98
N HIS A 210 -4.39 -5.36 -7.63
CA HIS A 210 -4.70 -6.67 -8.20
C HIS A 210 -5.16 -7.67 -7.14
N VAL A 211 -4.29 -8.03 -6.19
CA VAL A 211 -4.55 -9.11 -5.22
C VAL A 211 -5.81 -8.82 -4.41
N ILE A 212 -5.90 -7.63 -3.82
CA ILE A 212 -7.07 -7.22 -3.02
C ILE A 212 -8.35 -7.21 -3.87
N LYS A 213 -8.26 -6.76 -5.13
CA LYS A 213 -9.40 -6.71 -6.04
C LYS A 213 -9.88 -8.11 -6.41
N ASP A 214 -8.98 -9.02 -6.70
CA ASP A 214 -9.32 -10.38 -7.12
C ASP A 214 -9.83 -11.22 -5.94
N ILE A 215 -9.24 -11.06 -4.74
CA ILE A 215 -9.79 -11.58 -3.48
C ILE A 215 -11.23 -11.09 -3.29
N ARG A 216 -11.48 -9.78 -3.48
CA ARG A 216 -12.84 -9.22 -3.36
C ARG A 216 -13.80 -9.87 -4.34
N ASN A 217 -13.40 -9.98 -5.59
CA ASN A 217 -14.26 -10.51 -6.65
C ASN A 217 -14.56 -11.99 -6.44
N LYS A 218 -13.61 -12.73 -5.86
CA LYS A 218 -13.73 -14.17 -5.70
C LYS A 218 -14.47 -14.60 -4.42
N VAL A 219 -14.05 -14.12 -3.25
CA VAL A 219 -14.56 -14.57 -1.94
C VAL A 219 -15.28 -13.46 -1.16
N GLY A 220 -15.20 -12.23 -1.65
CA GLY A 220 -15.62 -11.05 -0.91
C GLY A 220 -14.83 -10.80 0.38
N ILE A 221 -14.90 -9.57 0.92
CA ILE A 221 -14.02 -9.13 2.02
C ILE A 221 -14.74 -9.04 3.39
N ALA A 222 -16.02 -9.39 3.48
CA ALA A 222 -16.84 -9.02 4.67
C ALA A 222 -16.69 -9.93 5.89
N GLY A 223 -16.26 -11.18 5.73
CA GLY A 223 -16.50 -12.17 6.78
C GLY A 223 -15.38 -13.17 7.01
N GLY A 224 -14.49 -13.39 6.04
CA GLY A 224 -13.54 -14.49 6.07
C GLY A 224 -12.17 -14.14 6.65
N TYR A 225 -11.60 -15.07 7.40
CA TYR A 225 -10.15 -15.17 7.57
C TYR A 225 -9.55 -15.51 6.21
N ILE A 226 -8.72 -14.63 5.66
CA ILE A 226 -7.92 -14.93 4.47
C ILE A 226 -6.53 -15.23 4.97
N ASP A 227 -6.00 -16.40 4.59
CA ASP A 227 -4.66 -16.80 4.96
C ASP A 227 -3.64 -15.80 4.39
N SER A 228 -2.83 -15.23 5.30
CA SER A 228 -1.75 -14.32 4.93
C SER A 228 -0.74 -14.99 3.99
N THR A 229 -0.56 -16.31 4.09
CA THR A 229 0.33 -17.09 3.22
C THR A 229 -0.14 -17.04 1.77
N ILE A 230 -1.44 -17.29 1.53
CA ILE A 230 -2.02 -17.22 0.18
C ILE A 230 -1.91 -15.79 -0.35
N THR A 231 -2.28 -14.80 0.47
CA THR A 231 -2.22 -13.39 0.08
C THR A 231 -0.78 -12.94 -0.25
N ASN A 232 0.20 -13.37 0.54
CA ASN A 232 1.62 -13.07 0.32
C ASN A 232 2.12 -13.74 -0.96
N ASN A 233 1.81 -15.03 -1.18
CA ASN A 233 2.20 -15.74 -2.41
C ASN A 233 1.59 -15.09 -3.65
N MET A 234 0.28 -14.77 -3.61
CA MET A 234 -0.38 -14.04 -4.69
C MET A 234 0.32 -12.70 -4.96
N THR A 235 0.68 -11.95 -3.91
CA THR A 235 1.37 -10.66 -4.06
C THR A 235 2.75 -10.82 -4.67
N ILE A 236 3.53 -11.82 -4.24
CA ILE A 236 4.85 -12.14 -4.80
C ILE A 236 4.72 -12.48 -6.28
N TYR A 237 3.84 -13.43 -6.63
CA TYR A 237 3.67 -13.86 -8.02
C TYR A 237 3.16 -12.73 -8.90
N LYS A 238 2.25 -11.90 -8.41
CA LYS A 238 1.76 -10.77 -9.18
C LYS A 238 2.81 -9.69 -9.38
N ALA A 239 3.60 -9.38 -8.36
CA ALA A 239 4.71 -8.43 -8.46
C ALA A 239 5.77 -8.91 -9.47
N LEU A 240 6.13 -10.20 -9.40
CA LEU A 240 7.08 -10.81 -10.34
C LEU A 240 6.54 -10.90 -11.77
N GLU A 241 5.25 -11.22 -11.94
CA GLU A 241 4.58 -11.17 -13.25
C GLU A 241 4.69 -9.76 -13.85
N MET A 242 4.32 -8.73 -13.08
CA MET A 242 4.36 -7.33 -13.54
C MET A 242 5.78 -6.89 -13.91
N TYR A 243 6.77 -7.26 -13.07
CA TYR A 243 8.17 -6.98 -13.36
C TYR A 243 8.62 -7.67 -14.64
N CYS A 244 8.41 -8.99 -14.77
CA CYS A 244 8.85 -9.75 -15.93
C CYS A 244 8.17 -9.24 -17.21
N PHE A 245 6.88 -8.90 -17.16
CA PHE A 245 6.16 -8.30 -18.27
C PHE A 245 6.82 -7.01 -18.78
N ALA A 246 7.31 -6.15 -17.88
CA ALA A 246 8.01 -4.93 -18.24
C ALA A 246 9.40 -5.16 -18.84
N GLN A 247 9.96 -6.38 -18.74
CA GLN A 247 11.27 -6.76 -19.27
C GLN A 247 11.19 -7.59 -20.55
N VAL A 248 9.99 -7.96 -21.03
CA VAL A 248 9.84 -8.75 -22.26
C VAL A 248 10.29 -7.92 -23.45
N GLU A 249 11.26 -8.43 -24.20
CA GLU A 249 11.77 -7.84 -25.43
C GLU A 249 11.22 -8.57 -26.66
N SER A 250 10.98 -9.87 -26.53
CA SER A 250 10.44 -10.71 -27.60
C SER A 250 9.65 -11.90 -27.07
N GLU A 251 8.78 -12.46 -27.90
CA GLU A 251 8.01 -13.66 -27.53
C GLU A 251 8.94 -14.84 -27.25
N ASN A 252 8.66 -15.57 -26.17
CA ASN A 252 9.43 -16.71 -25.66
C ASN A 252 10.86 -16.40 -25.22
N ASP A 253 11.20 -15.12 -25.02
CA ASP A 253 12.41 -14.81 -24.27
C ASP A 253 12.29 -15.27 -22.79
N LYS A 254 13.40 -15.21 -22.07
CA LYS A 254 13.44 -15.67 -20.66
C LYS A 254 12.45 -14.93 -19.77
N TRP A 255 12.11 -13.67 -20.07
CA TRP A 255 11.22 -12.85 -19.28
C TRP A 255 9.75 -13.15 -19.61
N ASP A 256 9.42 -13.41 -20.86
CA ASP A 256 8.08 -13.84 -21.29
C ASP A 256 7.72 -15.20 -20.68
N VAL A 257 8.65 -16.17 -20.72
CA VAL A 257 8.45 -17.48 -20.09
C VAL A 257 8.24 -17.35 -18.58
N ARG A 258 9.05 -16.53 -17.89
CA ARG A 258 8.90 -16.27 -16.45
C ARG A 258 7.58 -15.57 -16.13
N GLN A 259 7.20 -14.58 -16.93
CA GLN A 259 5.95 -13.84 -16.79
C GLN A 259 4.74 -14.79 -16.86
N LYS A 260 4.70 -15.68 -17.86
CA LYS A 260 3.66 -16.70 -18.02
C LYS A 260 3.60 -17.65 -16.82
N ASN A 261 4.75 -18.10 -16.32
CA ASN A 261 4.82 -18.98 -15.15
C ASN A 261 4.32 -18.28 -13.87
N PHE A 262 4.73 -17.04 -13.61
CA PHE A 262 4.25 -16.29 -12.44
C PHE A 262 2.77 -15.95 -12.54
N ARG A 263 2.27 -15.66 -13.75
CA ARG A 263 0.82 -15.53 -13.97
C ARG A 263 0.09 -16.82 -13.62
N GLN A 264 0.59 -17.98 -14.06
CA GLN A 264 -0.04 -19.26 -13.74
C GLN A 264 -0.03 -19.50 -12.23
N ASN A 265 1.12 -19.34 -11.56
CA ASN A 265 1.20 -19.48 -10.10
C ASN A 265 0.27 -18.53 -9.35
N TYR A 266 0.10 -17.28 -9.84
CA TYR A 266 -0.87 -16.35 -9.30
C TYR A 266 -2.31 -16.88 -9.40
N VAL A 267 -2.68 -17.40 -10.57
CA VAL A 267 -4.01 -18.02 -10.79
C VAL A 267 -4.18 -19.23 -9.89
N ASP A 268 -3.15 -20.07 -9.74
CA ASP A 268 -3.19 -21.26 -8.89
C ASP A 268 -3.30 -20.92 -7.40
N GLU A 269 -2.70 -19.82 -6.92
CA GLU A 269 -2.96 -19.34 -5.56
C GLU A 269 -4.36 -18.74 -5.42
N LEU A 270 -4.81 -18.01 -6.43
CA LEU A 270 -6.16 -17.45 -6.45
C LEU A 270 -7.20 -18.56 -6.39
N THR A 271 -6.99 -19.72 -7.04
CA THR A 271 -7.92 -20.86 -6.99
C THR A 271 -8.03 -21.45 -5.59
N LYS A 272 -6.96 -21.43 -4.79
CA LYS A 272 -6.95 -21.90 -3.39
C LYS A 272 -7.74 -21.01 -2.43
N LEU A 273 -8.06 -19.77 -2.82
CA LEU A 273 -9.02 -18.98 -2.05
C LEU A 273 -10.40 -19.66 -2.14
N SER A 274 -10.81 -20.28 -1.06
CA SER A 274 -12.19 -20.65 -0.80
C SER A 274 -12.83 -19.62 0.11
N GLU A 275 -14.15 -19.42 -0.02
CA GLU A 275 -14.88 -18.75 1.04
C GLU A 275 -14.80 -19.65 2.28
N PRO A 276 -14.30 -19.17 3.44
CA PRO A 276 -14.12 -20.02 4.61
C PRO A 276 -15.42 -20.60 5.18
N TYR A 277 -16.57 -20.23 4.61
CA TYR A 277 -17.93 -20.62 5.03
C TYR A 277 -18.73 -21.28 3.90
N ASP A 278 -18.10 -21.59 2.76
CA ASP A 278 -18.68 -22.43 1.70
C ASP A 278 -17.98 -23.79 1.79
N ARG A 279 -18.28 -24.54 2.86
CA ARG A 279 -17.55 -25.79 3.17
C ARG A 279 -17.80 -26.87 2.15
N ASP A 280 -18.92 -26.80 1.45
CA ASP A 280 -19.27 -27.72 0.37
C ASP A 280 -18.91 -27.19 -1.02
N GLU A 281 -18.23 -26.04 -1.09
CA GLU A 281 -17.70 -25.40 -2.32
C GLU A 281 -18.77 -25.21 -3.40
N ASN A 282 -20.04 -25.10 -2.99
CA ASN A 282 -21.17 -25.07 -3.91
C ASN A 282 -21.53 -23.63 -4.35
N GLY A 283 -20.87 -22.61 -3.79
CA GLY A 283 -21.09 -21.20 -4.07
C GLY A 283 -22.26 -20.55 -3.32
N ASN A 284 -22.90 -21.26 -2.39
CA ASN A 284 -23.99 -20.80 -1.53
C ASN A 284 -23.65 -21.06 -0.06
N ILE A 285 -23.44 -19.99 0.70
CA ILE A 285 -23.37 -20.08 2.16
C ILE A 285 -24.79 -20.40 2.68
N SER A 286 -24.97 -21.61 3.19
CA SER A 286 -26.23 -22.00 3.85
C SER A 286 -26.37 -21.30 5.21
N ASP A 287 -27.61 -21.12 5.69
CA ASP A 287 -27.87 -20.54 7.03
C ASP A 287 -27.14 -21.33 8.14
N SER A 288 -26.95 -22.65 7.96
CA SER A 288 -26.17 -23.51 8.87
C SER A 288 -24.67 -23.24 8.86
N GLU A 289 -24.10 -22.81 7.74
CA GLU A 289 -22.70 -22.40 7.65
C GLU A 289 -22.51 -20.97 8.17
N ASP A 290 -23.53 -20.13 8.03
CA ASP A 290 -23.54 -18.77 8.57
C ASP A 290 -23.59 -18.75 10.11
N ASP A 291 -24.29 -19.70 10.73
CA ASP A 291 -24.31 -19.90 12.19
C ASP A 291 -22.98 -20.40 12.77
N MET A 292 -22.06 -20.92 11.93
CA MET A 292 -20.70 -21.29 12.34
C MET A 292 -19.72 -20.11 12.36
N ARG A 293 -20.20 -18.88 12.06
CA ARG A 293 -19.42 -17.67 12.33
C ARG A 293 -18.98 -17.74 13.79
N PRO A 294 -17.67 -17.67 14.11
CA PRO A 294 -17.25 -17.58 15.50
C PRO A 294 -17.91 -16.34 16.07
N SER A 295 -18.91 -16.55 16.93
CA SER A 295 -19.44 -15.51 17.80
C SER A 295 -18.22 -15.03 18.56
N PHE A 296 -17.80 -13.79 18.28
CA PHE A 296 -16.59 -13.23 18.88
C PHE A 296 -16.70 -13.44 20.38
N MET A 297 -15.91 -14.38 20.90
CA MET A 297 -15.73 -14.59 22.31
C MET A 297 -15.22 -13.24 22.80
N ASN A 298 -16.07 -12.55 23.57
CA ASN A 298 -15.78 -11.27 24.16
C ASN A 298 -14.61 -11.52 25.12
N ILE A 299 -13.37 -11.45 24.62
CA ILE A 299 -12.18 -11.42 25.46
C ILE A 299 -12.27 -10.06 26.15
N GLY A 300 -12.91 -10.10 27.32
CA GLY A 300 -12.97 -8.98 28.23
C GLY A 300 -11.55 -8.54 28.52
N LEU A 301 -11.12 -7.48 27.85
CA LEU A 301 -10.05 -6.64 28.35
C LEU A 301 -10.65 -5.87 29.53
N THR A 302 -10.73 -6.54 30.68
CA THR A 302 -10.73 -5.84 31.97
C THR A 302 -9.47 -5.01 32.03
N ARG A 303 -9.67 -3.70 32.25
CA ARG A 303 -8.61 -2.71 32.52
C ARG A 303 -7.74 -3.13 33.69
#